data_AF-A0A6N7JHR0-F1
#
_entry.id   AF-A0A6N7JHR0-F1
#
_cell.length_a   1.000
_cell.length_b   1.000
_cell.length_c   1.000
_cell.angle_alpha   90.00
_cell.angle_beta   90.00
_cell.angle_gamma   90.00
#
_symmetry.space_group_name_H-M   'P 1'
#
loop_
_entity.id
_entity.type
_entity.pdbx_description
1 polymer ?
#
loop_
_entity_poly.entity_id
_entity_poly.type
_entity_poly.pdbx_seq_one_letter_code
_entity_poly.pdbx_strand_id
1 'polypeptide(L)' 'MMEEETGTHLGPDEAALIVDAAGELSLLLPEYPEDQPVPPMVLLLAAVARKAGSDPAWVEALIEEAFGGDA' A
#
# COMPACT_ATOMS: atom_id res chain seq x y z
N MET A 1 6.29 19.29 -26.47
CA MET A 1 6.76 18.15 -25.65
C MET A 1 5.58 17.78 -24.79
N MET A 2 5.01 16.59 -24.97
CA MET A 2 3.96 16.09 -24.08
C MET A 2 4.67 15.63 -22.81
N GLU A 3 4.32 16.22 -21.66
CA GLU A 3 4.68 15.64 -20.37
C GLU A 3 4.02 14.26 -20.33
N GLU A 4 4.81 13.20 -20.22
CA GLU A 4 4.25 11.89 -19.91
C GLU A 4 3.58 12.04 -18.54
N GLU A 5 2.26 11.86 -18.48
CA GLU A 5 1.53 11.77 -17.22
C GLU A 5 2.10 10.56 -16.45
N THR A 6 3.08 10.79 -15.58
CA THR A 6 3.61 9.79 -14.66
C THR A 6 2.61 9.60 -13.53
N GLY A 7 1.48 8.99 -13.84
CA GLY A 7 0.43 8.62 -12.90
C GLY A 7 0.04 7.15 -13.10
N THR A 8 -0.29 6.47 -12.01
CA THR A 8 -0.93 5.15 -12.09
C THR A 8 -2.40 5.37 -12.44
N HIS A 9 -2.83 4.92 -13.62
CA HIS A 9 -4.24 4.89 -13.98
C HIS A 9 -4.88 3.63 -13.38
N LEU A 10 -5.83 3.82 -12.46
CA LEU A 10 -6.62 2.72 -11.89
C LEU A 10 -7.86 2.48 -12.76
N GLY A 11 -8.09 1.23 -13.12
CA GLY A 11 -9.35 0.76 -13.67
C GLY A 11 -10.49 0.89 -12.65
N PRO A 12 -11.76 0.91 -13.10
CA PRO A 12 -12.92 1.06 -12.22
C PRO A 12 -13.04 -0.04 -11.17
N ASP A 13 -12.47 -1.22 -11.42
CA ASP A 13 -12.53 -2.40 -10.52
C ASP A 13 -11.22 -2.62 -9.74
N GLU A 14 -10.28 -1.66 -9.79
CA GLU A 14 -8.95 -1.83 -9.23
C GLU A 14 -8.82 -1.19 -7.84
N ALA A 15 -8.51 -2.01 -6.84
CA ALA A 15 -8.15 -1.54 -5.52
C ALA A 15 -6.76 -0.91 -5.50
N ALA A 16 -6.57 0.11 -4.65
CA ALA A 16 -5.29 0.79 -4.52
C ALA A 16 -4.92 1.03 -3.06
N LEU A 17 -3.64 0.79 -2.76
CA LEU A 17 -3.00 1.32 -1.56
C LEU A 17 -2.31 2.63 -1.94
N ILE A 18 -2.74 3.72 -1.34
CA ILE A 18 -2.27 5.07 -1.61
C ILE A 18 -1.38 5.50 -0.44
N VAL A 19 -0.17 5.95 -0.76
CA VAL A 19 0.73 6.62 0.19
C VAL A 19 0.87 8.07 -0.27
N ASP A 20 0.53 9.02 0.59
CA ASP A 20 0.69 10.42 0.28
C ASP A 20 2.12 10.93 0.57
N ALA A 21 2.39 12.20 0.24
CA ALA A 21 3.70 12.81 0.45
C ALA A 21 4.08 12.98 1.94
N ALA A 22 3.11 12.89 2.86
CA ALA A 22 3.33 12.89 4.30
C ALA A 22 3.56 11.47 4.85
N GLY A 23 3.44 10.43 4.00
CA GLY A 23 3.55 9.03 4.39
C GLY A 23 2.25 8.44 4.96
N GLU A 24 1.11 9.13 4.82
CA GLU A 24 -0.18 8.61 5.24
C GLU A 24 -0.68 7.54 4.26
N LEU A 25 -1.22 6.45 4.82
CA LEU A 25 -1.71 5.30 4.08
C LEU A 25 -3.24 5.30 4.00
N SER A 26 -3.76 5.23 2.79
CA SER A 26 -5.18 5.05 2.50
C SER A 26 -5.42 3.82 1.62
N LEU A 27 -6.48 3.06 1.89
CA LEU A 27 -6.89 1.94 1.06
C LEU A 27 -8.18 2.31 0.32
N LEU A 28 -8.12 2.29 -1.01
CA LEU A 28 -9.27 2.44 -1.88
C LEU A 28 -9.74 1.05 -2.33
N LEU A 29 -11.01 0.73 -2.06
CA LEU A 29 -11.68 -0.47 -2.53
C LEU A 29 -12.89 -0.05 -3.37
N PRO A 30 -12.76 0.07 -4.70
CA PRO A 30 -13.88 0.49 -5.54
C PRO A 30 -14.98 -0.58 -5.50
N GLU A 31 -16.22 -0.11 -5.57
CA GLU A 31 -17.44 -0.94 -5.56
C GLU A 31 -17.56 -1.91 -4.37
N TYR A 32 -16.76 -1.71 -3.31
CA TYR A 32 -16.82 -2.56 -2.12
C TYR A 32 -18.03 -2.19 -1.26
N PRO A 33 -18.95 -3.14 -0.99
CA PRO A 33 -20.17 -2.84 -0.25
C PRO A 33 -19.85 -2.38 1.18
N GLU A 34 -20.42 -1.25 1.59
CA GLU A 34 -20.19 -0.66 2.93
C GLU A 34 -20.66 -1.58 4.08
N ASP A 35 -21.59 -2.49 3.80
CA ASP A 35 -22.14 -3.45 4.75
C ASP A 35 -21.37 -4.78 4.82
N GLN A 36 -20.37 -4.97 3.93
CA GLN A 36 -19.54 -6.16 3.94
C GLN A 36 -18.26 -5.97 4.78
N PRO A 37 -17.88 -6.99 5.58
CA PRO A 37 -16.63 -6.95 6.31
C PRO A 37 -15.44 -7.10 5.35
N VAL A 38 -14.54 -6.11 5.38
CA VAL A 38 -13.29 -6.14 4.60
C VAL A 38 -12.54 -7.47 4.84
N PRO A 39 -12.07 -8.17 3.79
CA PRO A 39 -11.44 -9.48 3.96
C PRO A 39 -10.22 -9.41 4.90
N PRO A 40 -9.99 -10.41 5.77
CA PRO A 40 -8.86 -10.40 6.71
C PRO A 40 -7.49 -10.22 6.06
N MET A 41 -7.30 -10.75 4.84
CA MET A 41 -6.06 -10.58 4.07
C MET A 41 -5.78 -9.11 3.74
N VAL A 42 -6.83 -8.36 3.37
CA VAL A 42 -6.72 -6.94 3.05
C VAL A 42 -6.42 -6.13 4.31
N LEU A 43 -7.08 -6.47 5.43
CA LEU A 43 -6.80 -5.88 6.74
C LEU A 43 -5.36 -6.16 7.21
N LEU A 44 -4.84 -7.36 6.95
CA LEU A 44 -3.45 -7.71 7.24
C LEU A 44 -2.48 -6.86 6.43
N LEU A 45 -2.70 -6.69 5.12
CA LEU A 45 -1.87 -5.83 4.26
C LEU A 45 -1.88 -4.38 4.75
N ALA A 46 -3.05 -3.85 5.11
CA ALA A 46 -3.18 -2.51 5.68
C ALA A 46 -2.44 -2.37 7.02
N ALA A 47 -2.51 -3.38 7.89
CA ALA A 47 -1.81 -3.40 9.17
C ALA A 47 -0.27 -3.44 8.99
N VAL A 48 0.21 -4.25 8.05
CA VAL A 48 1.63 -4.32 7.68
C VAL A 48 2.12 -2.97 7.15
N ALA A 49 1.39 -2.36 6.21
CA ALA A 49 1.75 -1.06 5.67
C ALA A 49 1.79 0.02 6.75
N ARG A 50 0.79 0.06 7.64
CA ARG A 50 0.76 1.01 8.75
C ARG A 50 1.93 0.81 9.71
N LYS A 51 2.26 -0.43 10.06
CA LYS A 51 3.42 -0.74 10.91
C LYS A 51 4.71 -0.29 10.23
N ALA A 52 4.86 -0.59 8.94
CA ALA A 52 6.01 -0.19 8.13
C ALA A 52 6.23 1.33 8.15
N GLY A 53 5.17 2.13 8.00
CA GLY A 53 5.27 3.60 8.08
C GLY A 53 5.65 4.12 9.47
N SER A 54 5.27 3.42 10.54
CA SER A 54 5.57 3.82 11.93
C SER A 54 6.91 3.29 12.48
N ASP A 55 7.45 2.25 11.85
CA ASP A 55 8.62 1.49 12.31
C ASP A 55 9.51 1.10 11.11
N PRO A 56 10.23 2.08 10.52
CA PRO A 56 11.04 1.83 9.33
C PRO A 56 12.16 0.80 9.56
N ALA A 57 12.75 0.77 10.76
CA ALA A 57 13.81 -0.17 11.12
C ALA A 57 13.34 -1.64 11.11
N TRP A 58 12.07 -1.88 11.47
CA TRP A 58 11.46 -3.20 11.33
C TRP A 58 11.36 -3.64 9.86
N VAL A 59 11.06 -2.72 8.95
CA VAL A 59 10.99 -2.99 7.50
C VAL A 59 12.38 -3.31 6.96
N GLU A 60 13.38 -2.50 7.31
CA GLU A 60 14.78 -2.72 6.90
C GLU A 60 15.29 -4.09 7.34
N ALA A 61 15.03 -4.48 8.60
CA ALA A 61 15.41 -5.79 9.11
C ALA A 61 14.75 -6.95 8.33
N LEU A 62 13.47 -6.81 7.97
CA LEU A 62 12.75 -7.81 7.16
C LEU A 62 13.28 -7.88 5.72
N ILE A 63 13.58 -6.74 5.11
CA ILE A 63 14.17 -6.70 3.77
C ILE A 63 15.56 -7.34 3.78
N GLU A 64 16.36 -7.05 4.80
CA GLU A 64 17.69 -7.65 4.95
C GLU A 64 17.60 -9.17 5.19
N GLU A 65 16.66 -9.64 6.02
CA GLU A 65 16.41 -11.07 6.23
C GLU A 65 15.93 -11.76 4.95
N ALA A 66 15.01 -11.14 4.21
CA ALA A 66 14.35 -11.76 3.06
C ALA A 66 15.19 -11.71 1.77
N PHE A 67 15.95 -10.64 1.56
CA PHE A 67 16.62 -10.34 0.29
C PHE A 67 18.14 -10.15 0.42
N GLY A 68 18.67 -10.01 1.63
CA GLY A 68 20.11 -9.88 1.87
C GLY A 68 20.68 -8.57 1.32
N GLY A 69 20.37 -7.44 1.96
CA GLY A 69 21.13 -6.17 1.92
C GLY A 69 21.30 -5.42 0.59
N ASP A 70 20.84 -5.95 -0.56
CA ASP A 70 21.08 -5.38 -1.90
C ASP A 70 19.78 -4.99 -2.64
N ALA A 71 18.66 -4.78 -1.92
CA ALA A 71 17.35 -4.41 -2.47
C ALA A 71 17.10 -2.89 -2.51
#